data_AF-A0A964MBL4-F1
#
_entry.id   AF-A0A964MBL4-F1
#
_cell.length_a   1.000
_cell.length_b   1.000
_cell.length_c   1.000
_cell.angle_alpha   90.00
_cell.angle_beta   90.00
_cell.angle_gamma   90.00
#
_symmetry.space_group_name_H-M   'P 1'
#
loop_
_entity.id
_entity.type
_entity.pdbx_description
1 polymer ?
#
loop_
_entity_poly.entity_id
_entity_poly.type
_entity_poly.pdbx_seq_one_letter_code
_entity_poly.pdbx_strand_id
1 'polypeptide(L)'
;MTINPTAVSILPLLVFLVPIGFSLLIFALGRLGRAYRHGLALAGIVATFAISAAMTARVLNGEVLTWWNNNFYIDGLATLMELAASVMGVIVVVYSIWYFSEKTEREEAHPFTSMTSYYGQILMFLGLMNWTCATNNIIMLYVSLEFTTLATVFLVTFHWNKPALEAGYKYLLLVTVGVVFALLGSVLLYAAAIPYLPVSRVLLLTELGTLATKIPTHIVPLAAAL
;
A
#
# COMPACT_ATOMS: atom_id res chain seq x y z
N MET A 1 21.05 -15.50 16.04
CA MET A 1 20.07 -14.47 15.62
C MET A 1 18.93 -14.57 16.61
N THR A 2 18.84 -13.62 17.55
CA THR A 2 17.81 -13.61 18.59
C THR A 2 16.46 -13.53 17.91
N ILE A 3 15.66 -14.58 18.08
CA ILE A 3 14.26 -14.63 17.64
C ILE A 3 13.56 -13.52 18.42
N ASN A 4 13.29 -12.37 17.77
CA ASN A 4 12.44 -11.36 18.39
C ASN A 4 11.11 -12.03 18.76
N PRO A 5 10.54 -11.74 19.95
CA PRO A 5 9.25 -12.30 20.33
C PRO A 5 8.22 -11.93 19.27
N THR A 6 7.68 -12.95 18.59
CA THR A 6 6.61 -12.78 17.61
C THR A 6 5.30 -12.60 18.37
N ALA A 7 4.77 -11.38 18.36
CA ALA A 7 3.50 -11.06 18.97
C ALA A 7 2.40 -11.20 17.90
N VAL A 8 1.41 -12.06 18.17
CA VAL A 8 0.21 -12.13 17.32
C VAL A 8 -0.66 -10.93 17.63
N SER A 9 -0.87 -10.06 16.63
CA SER A 9 -1.63 -8.82 16.82
C SER A 9 -2.48 -8.52 15.59
N ILE A 10 -3.63 -7.86 15.79
CA ILE A 10 -4.53 -7.43 14.72
C ILE A 10 -4.14 -6.07 14.11
N LEU A 11 -3.17 -5.38 14.72
CA LEU A 11 -2.69 -4.06 14.27
C LEU A 11 -2.22 -4.05 12.79
N PRO A 12 -1.46 -5.06 12.30
CA PRO A 12 -1.10 -5.15 10.88
C PRO A 12 -2.29 -5.18 9.92
N LEU A 13 -3.43 -5.71 10.37
CA LEU A 13 -4.65 -5.75 9.58
C LEU A 13 -5.33 -4.36 9.57
N LEU A 14 -5.39 -3.73 10.74
CA LEU A 14 -6.06 -2.44 10.90
C LEU A 14 -5.36 -1.31 10.13
N VAL A 15 -4.04 -1.34 10.01
CA VAL A 15 -3.26 -0.25 9.39
C VAL A 15 -3.62 0.01 7.92
N PHE A 16 -4.07 -1.01 7.19
CA PHE A 16 -4.53 -0.87 5.82
C PHE A 16 -6.06 -0.91 5.69
N LEU A 17 -6.76 -1.66 6.55
CA LEU A 17 -8.23 -1.70 6.50
C LEU A 17 -8.89 -0.38 6.91
N VAL A 18 -8.29 0.35 7.86
CA VAL A 18 -8.81 1.64 8.32
C VAL A 18 -8.86 2.66 7.17
N PRO A 19 -7.75 2.97 6.48
CA PRO A 19 -7.78 3.93 5.37
C PRO A 19 -8.68 3.46 4.21
N ILE A 20 -8.71 2.15 3.89
CA ILE A 20 -9.63 1.59 2.88
C ILE A 20 -11.10 1.75 3.31
N GLY A 21 -11.42 1.46 4.57
CA GLY A 21 -12.76 1.61 5.12
C GLY A 21 -13.23 3.06 5.09
N PHE A 22 -12.38 4.01 5.50
CA PHE A 22 -12.68 5.44 5.40
C PHE A 22 -12.82 5.90 3.95
N SER A 23 -12.02 5.36 3.03
CA SER A 23 -12.17 5.63 1.59
C SER A 23 -13.54 5.19 1.06
N LEU A 24 -13.97 3.95 1.37
CA LEU A 24 -15.28 3.45 0.97
C LEU A 24 -16.43 4.26 1.60
N LEU A 25 -16.29 4.66 2.86
CA LEU A 25 -17.24 5.55 3.53
C LEU A 25 -17.32 6.92 2.85
N ILE A 26 -16.19 7.48 2.41
CA ILE A 26 -16.18 8.74 1.66
C ILE A 26 -16.83 8.57 0.29
N PHE A 27 -16.59 7.47 -0.43
CA PHE A 27 -17.28 7.21 -1.69
C PHE A 27 -18.80 7.07 -1.53
N ALA A 28 -19.26 6.43 -0.45
CA ALA A 28 -20.69 6.24 -0.17
C ALA A 28 -21.37 7.50 0.39
N LEU A 29 -20.80 8.12 1.42
CA LEU A 29 -21.40 9.21 2.20
C LEU A 29 -20.94 10.60 1.77
N GLY A 30 -19.86 10.71 0.99
CA GLY A 30 -19.32 12.00 0.55
C GLY A 30 -20.31 12.80 -0.29
N ARG A 31 -21.34 12.18 -0.86
CA ARG A 31 -22.41 12.92 -1.56
C ARG A 31 -23.31 13.76 -0.64
N LEU A 32 -23.27 13.55 0.68
CA LEU A 32 -24.17 14.19 1.66
C LEU A 32 -23.71 15.58 2.12
N GLY A 33 -22.44 15.97 1.98
CA GLY A 33 -21.98 17.34 2.29
C GLY A 33 -20.47 17.54 2.39
N ARG A 34 -20.00 18.78 2.21
CA ARG A 34 -18.57 19.17 2.19
C ARG A 34 -17.87 18.97 3.54
N ALA A 35 -18.53 19.31 4.65
CA ALA A 35 -17.99 19.13 5.99
C ALA A 35 -17.74 17.66 6.36
N TYR A 36 -18.64 16.76 5.94
CA TYR A 36 -18.48 15.31 6.16
C TYR A 36 -17.27 14.74 5.41
N ARG A 37 -16.96 15.23 4.21
CA ARG A 37 -15.79 14.78 3.42
C ARG A 37 -14.48 15.12 4.12
N HIS A 38 -14.30 16.38 4.53
CA HIS A 38 -13.08 16.81 5.21
C HIS A 38 -12.94 16.14 6.58
N GLY A 39 -14.04 16.02 7.34
CA GLY A 39 -14.05 15.34 8.63
C GLY A 39 -13.67 13.86 8.52
N LEU A 40 -14.25 13.13 7.55
CA LEU A 40 -13.92 11.71 7.33
C LEU A 40 -12.48 11.53 6.82
N ALA A 41 -12.01 12.41 5.94
CA ALA A 41 -10.63 12.34 5.44
C ALA A 41 -9.60 12.58 6.56
N LEU A 42 -9.81 13.62 7.38
CA LEU A 42 -8.99 13.91 8.56
C LEU A 42 -9.06 12.78 9.60
N ALA A 43 -10.26 12.26 9.89
CA ALA A 43 -10.41 11.15 10.82
C ALA A 43 -9.68 9.90 10.33
N GLY A 44 -9.81 9.56 9.05
CA GLY A 44 -9.13 8.40 8.46
C GLY A 44 -7.61 8.52 8.50
N ILE A 45 -7.05 9.70 8.18
CA ILE A 45 -5.60 9.88 8.19
C ILE A 45 -5.03 9.92 9.62
N VAL A 46 -5.71 10.58 10.56
CA VAL A 46 -5.30 10.61 11.97
C VAL A 46 -5.37 9.21 12.59
N ALA A 47 -6.43 8.44 12.28
CA ALA A 47 -6.54 7.06 12.72
C ALA A 47 -5.40 6.19 12.15
N THR A 48 -5.10 6.33 10.86
CA THR A 48 -4.01 5.58 10.21
C THR A 48 -2.64 5.93 10.81
N PHE A 49 -2.38 7.22 11.04
CA PHE A 49 -1.16 7.69 11.70
C PHE A 49 -1.04 7.18 13.14
N ALA A 50 -2.12 7.24 13.91
CA ALA A 50 -2.13 6.73 15.28
C ALA A 50 -1.84 5.22 15.35
N ILE A 51 -2.39 4.44 14.42
CA ILE A 51 -2.13 3.00 14.32
C ILE A 51 -0.67 2.74 13.94
N SER A 52 -0.15 3.45 12.94
CA SER A 52 1.26 3.33 12.52
C SER A 52 2.23 3.73 13.64
N ALA A 53 1.94 4.78 14.39
CA ALA A 53 2.73 5.20 15.55
C ALA A 53 2.68 4.16 16.68
N ALA A 54 1.50 3.60 16.97
CA ALA A 54 1.35 2.54 17.98
C ALA A 54 2.10 1.26 17.59
N MET A 55 2.11 0.91 16.31
CA MET A 55 2.89 -0.22 15.79
C MET A 55 4.38 0.03 15.89
N THR A 56 4.83 1.23 15.50
CA THR A 56 6.24 1.64 15.64
C THR A 56 6.69 1.54 17.10
N ALA A 57 5.89 2.00 18.07
CA ALA A 57 6.22 1.91 19.48
C ALA A 57 6.40 0.45 19.96
N ARG A 58 5.57 -0.48 19.48
CA ARG A 58 5.72 -1.91 19.82
C ARG A 58 6.94 -2.55 19.18
N VAL A 59 7.23 -2.20 17.92
CA VAL A 59 8.41 -2.71 17.21
C VAL A 59 9.70 -2.17 17.82
N LEU A 60 9.72 -0.92 18.30
CA LEU A 60 10.85 -0.36 19.05
C LEU A 60 11.11 -1.06 20.38
N ASN A 61 10.08 -1.66 21.00
CA ASN A 61 10.24 -2.50 22.20
C ASN A 61 10.80 -3.90 21.88
N GLY A 62 11.12 -4.19 20.60
CA GLY A 62 11.69 -5.45 20.15
C GLY A 62 10.66 -6.51 19.74
N GLU A 63 9.37 -6.16 19.69
CA GLU A 63 8.33 -7.08 19.22
C GLU A 63 8.28 -7.11 17.69
N VAL A 64 8.04 -8.29 17.12
CA VAL A 64 7.70 -8.42 15.70
C VAL A 64 6.23 -8.80 15.62
N LEU A 65 5.44 -7.93 14.98
CA LEU A 65 3.99 -8.10 14.89
C LEU A 65 3.69 -9.01 13.71
N THR A 66 3.04 -10.15 13.99
CA THR A 66 2.65 -11.11 12.96
C THR A 66 1.16 -11.39 13.00
N TRP A 67 0.57 -11.63 11.84
CA TRP A 67 -0.82 -12.04 11.73
C TRP A 67 -1.02 -13.03 10.57
N TRP A 68 -2.05 -13.88 10.67
CA TRP A 68 -2.40 -14.92 9.68
C TRP A 68 -1.20 -15.82 9.29
N ASN A 69 -0.73 -16.66 10.22
CA ASN A 69 0.37 -17.62 9.95
C ASN A 69 1.58 -16.98 9.25
N ASN A 70 2.03 -15.81 9.73
CA ASN A 70 3.18 -15.07 9.20
C ASN A 70 2.99 -14.46 7.80
N ASN A 71 1.77 -14.41 7.25
CA ASN A 71 1.51 -13.74 5.97
C ASN A 71 1.54 -12.22 6.09
N PHE A 72 1.20 -11.68 7.26
CA PHE A 72 1.49 -10.30 7.61
C PHE A 72 2.62 -10.28 8.62
N TYR A 73 3.68 -9.57 8.27
CA TYR A 73 4.92 -9.52 9.04
C TYR A 73 5.39 -8.09 9.09
N ILE A 74 5.41 -7.52 10.29
CA ILE A 74 5.76 -6.13 10.49
C ILE A 74 7.01 -6.06 11.36
N ASP A 75 8.09 -5.65 10.72
CA ASP A 75 9.41 -5.43 11.31
C ASP A 75 9.77 -3.94 11.36
N GLY A 76 11.02 -3.64 11.73
CA GLY A 76 11.52 -2.27 11.79
C GLY A 76 11.49 -1.54 10.45
N LEU A 77 11.64 -2.25 9.33
CA LEU A 77 11.62 -1.66 8.00
C LEU A 77 10.18 -1.38 7.56
N ALA A 78 9.27 -2.33 7.74
CA ALA A 78 7.86 -2.17 7.42
C ALA A 78 7.24 -1.00 8.20
N THR A 79 7.50 -0.92 9.51
CA THR A 79 7.03 0.21 10.35
C THR A 79 7.60 1.55 9.92
N LEU A 80 8.87 1.60 9.51
CA LEU A 80 9.47 2.83 8.97
C LEU A 80 8.75 3.29 7.70
N MET A 81 8.48 2.37 6.77
CA MET A 81 7.77 2.68 5.52
C MET A 81 6.32 3.12 5.76
N GLU A 82 5.59 2.44 6.66
CA GLU A 82 4.22 2.81 7.03
C GLU A 82 4.17 4.17 7.74
N LEU A 83 5.13 4.46 8.62
CA LEU A 83 5.22 5.74 9.30
C LEU A 83 5.49 6.87 8.31
N ALA A 84 6.42 6.66 7.37
CA ALA A 84 6.69 7.62 6.30
C ALA A 84 5.46 7.86 5.42
N ALA A 85 4.75 6.79 5.02
CA ALA A 85 3.53 6.89 4.24
C ALA A 85 2.41 7.64 4.98
N SER A 86 2.22 7.37 6.28
CA SER A 86 1.20 8.05 7.09
C SER A 86 1.52 9.53 7.32
N VAL A 87 2.78 9.89 7.57
CA VAL A 87 3.23 11.29 7.67
C VAL A 87 2.96 12.03 6.35
N MET A 88 3.36 11.44 5.22
CA MET A 88 3.09 12.02 3.90
C MET A 88 1.59 12.17 3.65
N GLY A 89 0.79 11.17 4.03
CA GLY A 89 -0.66 11.24 3.91
C GLY A 89 -1.28 12.40 4.73
N VAL A 90 -0.80 12.66 5.95
CA VAL A 90 -1.23 13.81 6.76
C VAL A 90 -0.94 15.12 6.03
N ILE A 91 0.29 15.29 5.55
CA ILE A 91 0.71 16.51 4.83
C ILE A 91 -0.15 16.72 3.59
N VAL A 92 -0.36 15.67 2.78
CA VAL A 92 -1.16 15.74 1.55
C VAL A 92 -2.61 16.13 1.86
N VAL A 93 -3.25 15.51 2.86
CA VAL A 93 -4.65 15.81 3.21
C VAL A 93 -4.79 17.23 3.74
N VAL A 94 -3.90 17.68 4.64
CA VAL A 94 -3.92 19.04 5.18
C VAL A 94 -3.71 20.08 4.07
N TYR A 95 -2.74 19.86 3.19
CA TYR A 95 -2.49 20.73 2.05
C TYR A 95 -3.69 20.77 1.08
N SER A 96 -4.33 19.62 0.86
CA SER A 96 -5.49 19.52 -0.02
C SER A 96 -6.68 20.35 0.46
N ILE A 97 -6.89 20.46 1.78
CA ILE A 97 -7.96 21.30 2.34
C ILE A 97 -7.74 22.76 1.92
N TRP A 98 -6.50 23.24 2.00
CA TRP A 98 -6.14 24.60 1.60
C TRP A 98 -6.28 24.80 0.08
N TYR A 99 -5.71 23.89 -0.71
CA TYR A 99 -5.75 23.93 -2.18
C TYR A 99 -7.19 24.00 -2.73
N PHE A 100 -8.10 23.22 -2.17
CA PHE A 100 -9.49 23.18 -2.58
C PHE A 100 -10.35 24.29 -1.95
N SER A 101 -9.86 25.01 -0.94
CA SER A 101 -10.54 26.18 -0.39
C SER A 101 -10.48 27.39 -1.34
N GLU A 102 -9.48 27.44 -2.22
CA GLU A 102 -9.24 28.55 -3.15
C GLU A 102 -9.99 28.39 -4.48
N LYS A 103 -10.41 27.17 -4.82
CA LYS A 103 -11.18 26.89 -6.05
C LYS A 103 -12.67 27.17 -5.87
N THR A 104 -13.22 27.96 -6.80
CA THR A 104 -14.63 28.37 -6.84
C THR A 104 -15.53 27.23 -7.37
N GLU A 105 -16.76 27.13 -6.85
CA GLU A 105 -17.81 26.12 -7.14
C GLU A 105 -18.07 25.81 -8.63
N ARG A 106 -17.62 26.67 -9.56
CA ARG A 106 -17.77 26.46 -11.02
C ARG A 106 -16.90 25.33 -11.60
N GLU A 107 -15.78 24.97 -10.98
CA GLU A 107 -14.94 23.83 -11.43
C GLU A 107 -15.44 22.46 -10.90
N GLU A 108 -16.33 22.44 -9.91
CA GLU A 108 -16.84 21.21 -9.26
C GLU A 108 -17.99 20.53 -10.03
N ALA A 109 -18.39 21.06 -11.19
CA ALA A 109 -19.58 20.62 -11.92
C ALA A 109 -19.48 19.20 -12.52
N HIS A 110 -18.27 18.61 -12.61
CA HIS A 110 -18.11 17.25 -13.10
C HIS A 110 -18.24 16.22 -11.96
N PRO A 111 -19.15 15.23 -12.07
CA PRO A 111 -19.36 14.22 -11.01
C PRO A 111 -18.12 13.36 -10.72
N PHE A 112 -17.18 13.27 -11.67
CA PHE A 112 -15.91 12.54 -11.53
C PHE A 112 -14.77 13.38 -10.93
N THR A 113 -14.85 14.72 -10.98
CA THR A 113 -13.87 15.67 -10.42
C THR A 113 -14.30 16.18 -9.05
N SER A 114 -15.18 15.43 -8.38
CA SER A 114 -15.64 15.77 -7.04
C SER A 114 -14.49 15.63 -6.03
N MET A 115 -14.40 16.56 -5.08
CA MET A 115 -13.50 16.42 -3.91
C MET A 115 -13.67 15.06 -3.22
N THR A 116 -14.88 14.47 -3.25
CA THR A 116 -15.15 13.13 -2.72
C THR A 116 -14.26 12.08 -3.38
N SER A 117 -14.16 12.10 -4.72
CA SER A 117 -13.37 11.14 -5.47
C SER A 117 -11.90 11.26 -5.14
N TYR A 118 -11.40 12.50 -5.01
CA TYR A 118 -10.02 12.78 -4.65
C TYR A 118 -9.66 12.22 -3.26
N TYR A 119 -10.39 12.60 -2.21
CA TYR A 119 -10.10 12.13 -0.84
C TYR A 119 -10.29 10.61 -0.70
N GLY A 120 -11.30 10.05 -1.37
CA GLY A 120 -11.50 8.60 -1.43
C GLY A 120 -10.32 7.88 -2.07
N GLN A 121 -9.83 8.38 -3.21
CA GLN A 121 -8.68 7.79 -3.91
C GLN A 121 -7.37 7.93 -3.14
N ILE A 122 -7.12 9.07 -2.47
CA ILE A 122 -5.93 9.26 -1.61
C ILE A 122 -5.91 8.27 -0.45
N LEU A 123 -7.03 8.09 0.25
CA LEU A 123 -7.12 7.13 1.34
C LEU A 123 -7.07 5.68 0.86
N MET A 124 -7.65 5.39 -0.31
CA MET A 124 -7.54 4.07 -0.94
C MET A 124 -6.07 3.75 -1.27
N PHE A 125 -5.37 4.70 -1.90
CA PHE A 125 -3.95 4.58 -2.22
C PHE A 125 -3.10 4.36 -0.96
N LEU A 126 -3.32 5.14 0.09
CA LEU A 126 -2.60 4.99 1.36
C LEU A 126 -2.81 3.60 1.97
N GLY A 127 -4.05 3.10 1.95
CA GLY A 127 -4.34 1.76 2.47
C GLY A 127 -3.69 0.65 1.65
N LEU A 128 -3.71 0.73 0.32
CA LEU A 128 -3.06 -0.24 -0.54
C LEU A 128 -1.53 -0.22 -0.40
N MET A 129 -0.95 0.96 -0.20
CA MET A 129 0.47 1.11 0.10
C MET A 129 0.84 0.47 1.44
N ASN A 130 0.06 0.73 2.50
CA ASN A 130 0.27 0.09 3.80
C ASN A 130 0.11 -1.44 3.71
N TRP A 131 -0.85 -1.94 2.93
CA TRP A 131 -0.99 -3.38 2.69
C TRP A 131 0.26 -3.97 2.02
N THR A 132 0.82 -3.25 1.04
CA THR A 132 2.06 -3.66 0.36
C THR A 132 3.25 -3.73 1.32
N CYS A 133 3.35 -2.83 2.29
CA CYS A 133 4.42 -2.87 3.29
C CYS A 133 4.23 -3.97 4.35
N ALA A 134 3.00 -4.34 4.67
CA ALA A 134 2.69 -5.30 5.72
C ALA A 134 2.75 -6.78 5.29
N THR A 135 2.76 -7.07 3.98
CA THR A 135 2.69 -8.44 3.46
C THR A 135 4.06 -9.12 3.40
N ASN A 136 4.11 -10.35 3.87
CA ASN A 136 5.25 -11.26 3.78
C ASN A 136 5.12 -12.26 2.62
N ASN A 137 3.94 -12.35 1.98
CA ASN A 137 3.72 -13.32 0.92
C ASN A 137 3.99 -12.68 -0.45
N ILE A 138 4.83 -13.31 -1.27
CA ILE A 138 5.26 -12.76 -2.57
C ILE A 138 4.07 -12.55 -3.54
N ILE A 139 3.07 -13.42 -3.50
CA ILE A 139 1.87 -13.29 -4.34
C ILE A 139 1.02 -12.14 -3.84
N MET A 140 0.81 -12.03 -2.52
CA MET A 140 0.06 -10.92 -1.94
C MET A 140 0.77 -9.57 -2.17
N LEU A 141 2.10 -9.55 -2.11
CA LEU A 141 2.93 -8.39 -2.45
C LEU A 141 2.64 -7.94 -3.88
N TYR A 142 2.73 -8.86 -4.85
CA TYR A 142 2.42 -8.57 -6.25
C TYR A 142 1.00 -8.02 -6.43
N VAL A 143 0.01 -8.68 -5.83
CA VAL A 143 -1.41 -8.27 -5.92
C VAL A 143 -1.62 -6.88 -5.32
N SER A 144 -1.07 -6.62 -4.13
CA SER A 144 -1.18 -5.32 -3.46
C SER A 144 -0.48 -4.19 -4.24
N LEU A 145 0.66 -4.49 -4.88
CA LEU A 145 1.35 -3.58 -5.78
C LEU A 145 0.48 -3.24 -7.00
N GLU A 146 -0.12 -4.24 -7.65
CA GLU A 146 -0.99 -4.00 -8.81
C GLU A 146 -2.24 -3.17 -8.44
N PHE A 147 -2.84 -3.41 -7.27
CA PHE A 147 -3.91 -2.54 -6.79
C PHE A 147 -3.44 -1.10 -6.55
N THR A 148 -2.25 -0.91 -5.98
CA THR A 148 -1.67 0.42 -5.73
C THR A 148 -1.40 1.18 -7.02
N THR A 149 -0.95 0.49 -8.08
CA THR A 149 -0.72 1.10 -9.39
C THR A 149 -2.04 1.50 -10.05
N LEU A 150 -3.07 0.65 -9.98
CA LEU A 150 -4.43 1.00 -10.43
C LEU A 150 -4.98 2.23 -9.70
N ALA A 151 -4.86 2.28 -8.36
CA ALA A 151 -5.29 3.44 -7.57
C ALA A 151 -4.54 4.72 -7.98
N THR A 152 -3.25 4.61 -8.32
CA THR A 152 -2.45 5.75 -8.79
C THR A 152 -2.90 6.24 -10.16
N VAL A 153 -3.21 5.33 -11.10
CA VAL A 153 -3.73 5.71 -12.43
C VAL A 153 -5.01 6.53 -12.29
N PHE A 154 -5.90 6.15 -11.36
CA PHE A 154 -7.12 6.90 -11.08
C PHE A 154 -6.83 8.31 -10.52
N LEU A 155 -5.79 8.46 -9.71
CA LEU A 155 -5.34 9.77 -9.21
C LEU A 155 -4.71 10.64 -10.31
N VAL A 156 -3.88 10.06 -11.17
CA VAL A 156 -3.23 10.79 -12.29
C VAL A 156 -4.27 11.26 -13.30
N THR A 157 -5.30 10.45 -13.54
CA THR A 157 -6.39 10.76 -14.49
C THR A 157 -7.53 11.57 -13.86
N PHE A 158 -7.38 12.06 -12.64
CA PHE A 158 -8.45 12.72 -11.85
C PHE A 158 -9.18 13.87 -12.59
N HIS A 159 -8.46 14.65 -13.40
CA HIS A 159 -9.06 15.79 -14.12
C HIS A 159 -9.80 15.39 -15.40
N TRP A 160 -9.77 14.11 -15.82
CA TRP A 160 -10.44 13.57 -17.02
C TRP A 160 -10.25 14.35 -18.34
N ASN A 161 -9.24 15.23 -18.39
CA ASN A 161 -8.89 15.99 -19.57
C ASN A 161 -8.02 15.14 -20.50
N LYS A 162 -8.06 15.42 -21.82
CA LYS A 162 -7.20 14.75 -22.82
C LYS A 162 -5.73 14.61 -22.37
N PRO A 163 -5.04 15.68 -21.93
CA PRO A 163 -3.66 15.56 -21.45
C PRO A 163 -3.52 14.69 -20.19
N ALA A 164 -4.49 14.70 -19.28
CA ALA A 164 -4.45 13.87 -18.06
C ALA A 164 -4.64 12.39 -18.38
N LEU A 165 -5.53 12.05 -19.32
CA LEU A 165 -5.74 10.69 -19.80
C LEU A 165 -4.53 10.15 -20.57
N GLU A 166 -3.91 10.97 -21.42
CA GLU A 166 -2.67 10.60 -22.10
C GLU A 166 -1.53 10.34 -21.12
N ALA A 167 -1.39 11.16 -20.08
CA ALA A 167 -0.40 10.96 -19.02
C ALA A 167 -0.66 9.67 -18.23
N GLY A 168 -1.92 9.43 -17.83
CA GLY A 168 -2.31 8.24 -17.10
C GLY A 168 -2.10 6.95 -17.89
N TYR A 169 -2.43 6.94 -19.18
CA TYR A 169 -2.18 5.79 -20.06
C TYR A 169 -0.68 5.52 -20.25
N LYS A 170 0.14 6.56 -20.45
CA LYS A 170 1.61 6.42 -20.55
C LYS A 170 2.20 5.86 -19.25
N TYR A 171 1.72 6.33 -18.10
CA TYR A 171 2.12 5.83 -16.80
C TYR A 171 1.72 4.36 -16.61
N LEU A 172 0.47 4.00 -16.91
CA LEU A 172 -0.01 2.61 -16.80
C LEU A 172 0.81 1.67 -17.67
N LEU A 173 1.06 2.02 -18.94
CA LEU A 173 1.89 1.20 -19.84
C LEU A 173 3.30 0.98 -19.28
N LEU A 174 3.97 2.04 -18.81
CA LEU A 174 5.32 1.92 -18.25
C LEU A 174 5.34 0.98 -17.03
N VAL A 175 4.38 1.14 -16.13
CA VAL A 175 4.31 0.36 -14.89
C VAL A 175 3.96 -1.10 -15.16
N THR A 176 3.00 -1.38 -16.05
CA THR A 176 2.61 -2.77 -16.39
C THR A 176 3.79 -3.59 -16.92
N VAL A 177 4.69 -2.99 -17.71
CA VAL A 177 5.91 -3.67 -18.17
C VAL A 177 6.80 -4.07 -16.98
N GLY A 178 7.03 -3.15 -16.03
CA GLY A 178 7.81 -3.46 -14.81
C GLY A 178 7.16 -4.53 -13.94
N VAL A 179 5.82 -4.47 -13.79
CA VAL A 179 5.07 -5.46 -13.00
C VAL A 179 5.13 -6.85 -13.62
N VAL A 180 5.10 -6.97 -14.96
CA VAL A 180 5.27 -8.26 -15.65
C VAL A 180 6.67 -8.86 -15.39
N PHE A 181 7.72 -8.04 -15.42
CA PHE A 181 9.07 -8.51 -15.08
C PHE A 181 9.19 -8.92 -13.60
N ALA A 182 8.58 -8.15 -12.69
CA ALA A 182 8.52 -8.53 -11.28
C ALA A 182 7.75 -9.85 -11.04
N LEU A 183 6.68 -10.10 -11.80
CA LEU A 183 5.97 -11.39 -11.77
C LEU A 183 6.86 -12.53 -12.25
N LEU A 184 7.58 -12.33 -13.36
CA LEU A 184 8.51 -13.33 -13.89
C LEU A 184 9.62 -13.64 -12.87
N GLY A 185 10.23 -12.63 -12.25
CA GLY A 185 11.21 -12.79 -11.18
C GLY A 185 10.64 -13.57 -9.98
N SER A 186 9.40 -13.26 -9.59
CA SER A 186 8.70 -13.96 -8.50
C SER A 186 8.45 -15.44 -8.82
N VAL A 187 8.07 -15.78 -10.06
CA VAL A 187 7.91 -17.18 -10.50
C VAL A 187 9.24 -17.91 -10.52
N LEU A 188 10.33 -17.27 -10.97
CA LEU A 188 11.67 -17.87 -10.97
C LEU A 188 12.15 -18.17 -9.55
N LEU A 189 11.93 -17.23 -8.61
CA LEU A 189 12.24 -17.44 -7.19
C LEU A 189 11.42 -18.58 -6.59
N TYR A 190 10.13 -18.64 -6.91
CA TYR A 190 9.26 -19.74 -6.48
C TYR A 190 9.78 -21.09 -7.00
N ALA A 191 10.08 -21.19 -8.31
CA ALA A 191 10.59 -22.41 -8.91
C ALA A 191 11.91 -22.88 -8.29
N ALA A 192 12.82 -21.95 -7.95
CA ALA A 192 14.09 -22.26 -7.31
C ALA A 192 13.95 -22.71 -5.84
N ALA A 193 12.88 -22.30 -5.15
CA ALA A 193 12.67 -22.58 -3.73
C ALA A 193 11.86 -23.87 -3.46
N ILE A 194 11.08 -24.37 -4.43
CA ILE A 194 10.31 -25.63 -4.33
C ILE A 194 11.13 -26.82 -3.79
N PRO A 195 12.40 -27.06 -4.21
CA PRO A 195 13.15 -28.24 -3.74
C PRO A 195 13.52 -28.20 -2.25
N TYR A 196 13.43 -27.03 -1.60
CA TYR A 196 14.01 -26.80 -0.27
C TYR A 196 12.97 -26.53 0.82
N LEU A 197 11.72 -26.20 0.46
CA LEU A 197 10.65 -25.85 1.41
C LEU A 197 9.31 -26.50 1.06
N PRO A 198 8.45 -26.78 2.06
CA PRO A 198 7.07 -27.19 1.83
C PRO A 198 6.25 -26.04 1.21
N VAL A 199 5.36 -26.37 0.28
CA VAL A 199 4.58 -25.43 -0.58
C VAL A 199 3.94 -24.26 0.19
N SER A 200 3.48 -24.48 1.42
CA SER A 200 2.85 -23.45 2.25
C SER A 200 3.80 -22.37 2.77
N ARG A 201 5.11 -22.64 2.82
CA ARG A 201 6.14 -21.72 3.32
C ARG A 201 7.03 -21.14 2.22
N VAL A 202 7.03 -21.76 1.04
CA VAL A 202 7.80 -21.28 -0.14
C VAL A 202 7.42 -19.85 -0.52
N LEU A 203 6.19 -19.42 -0.23
CA LEU A 203 5.67 -18.11 -0.60
C LEU A 203 6.04 -16.98 0.40
N LEU A 204 6.60 -17.31 1.56
CA LEU A 204 6.95 -16.33 2.59
C LEU A 204 8.34 -15.73 2.32
N LEU A 205 8.43 -14.40 2.19
CA LEU A 205 9.68 -13.68 1.96
C LEU A 205 10.69 -13.92 3.07
N THR A 206 10.25 -14.00 4.32
CA THR A 206 11.14 -14.30 5.47
C THR A 206 11.86 -15.64 5.32
N GLU A 207 11.20 -16.66 4.76
CA GLU A 207 11.78 -17.99 4.58
C GLU A 207 12.70 -18.02 3.34
N LEU A 208 12.28 -17.36 2.25
CA LEU A 208 13.10 -17.19 1.04
C LEU A 208 14.42 -16.46 1.35
N GLY A 209 14.38 -15.44 2.21
CA GLY A 209 15.57 -14.72 2.66
C GLY A 209 16.61 -15.63 3.35
N THR A 210 16.16 -16.66 4.09
CA THR A 210 17.08 -17.63 4.72
C THR A 210 17.70 -18.61 3.73
N LEU A 211 17.03 -18.86 2.60
CA LEU A 211 17.50 -19.73 1.52
C LEU A 211 18.33 -19.01 0.47
N ALA A 212 18.46 -17.68 0.54
CA ALA A 212 19.17 -16.88 -0.45
C ALA A 212 20.61 -17.39 -0.72
N THR A 213 21.28 -17.99 0.28
CA THR A 213 22.63 -18.57 0.16
C THR A 213 22.66 -19.98 -0.46
N LYS A 214 21.52 -20.67 -0.53
CA LYS A 214 21.38 -22.02 -1.09
C LYS A 214 20.78 -22.03 -2.49
N ILE A 215 20.21 -20.91 -2.95
CA ILE A 215 19.69 -20.79 -4.31
C ILE A 215 20.86 -20.83 -5.31
N PRO A 216 20.77 -21.61 -6.39
CA PRO A 216 21.83 -21.70 -7.39
C PRO A 216 22.20 -20.34 -7.99
N THR A 217 23.50 -20.05 -8.02
CA THR A 217 24.12 -18.76 -8.40
C THR A 217 23.81 -18.30 -9.83
N HIS A 218 23.29 -19.16 -10.71
CA HIS A 218 22.89 -18.78 -12.07
C HIS A 218 21.46 -18.22 -12.15
N ILE A 219 20.58 -18.51 -11.18
CA ILE A 219 19.19 -18.01 -11.16
C ILE A 219 19.10 -16.66 -10.42
N VAL A 220 19.90 -16.48 -9.37
CA VAL A 220 19.92 -15.25 -8.55
C VAL A 220 20.14 -13.97 -9.36
N PRO A 221 21.15 -13.84 -10.25
CA PRO A 221 21.35 -12.61 -11.02
C PRO A 221 20.24 -12.39 -12.06
N LEU A 222 19.62 -13.46 -12.56
CA LEU A 222 18.56 -13.38 -13.56
C LEU A 222 17.25 -12.90 -12.92
N ALA A 223 16.94 -13.38 -11.72
CA ALA A 223 15.80 -12.91 -10.93
C ALA A 223 16.01 -11.50 -10.34
N ALA A 224 17.26 -11.08 -10.10
CA ALA A 224 17.57 -9.73 -9.61
C ALA A 224 17.66 -8.67 -10.72
N ALA A 225 17.85 -9.09 -11.98
CA ALA A 225 17.92 -8.19 -13.14
C ALA A 225 16.53 -7.89 -13.77
N LEU A 226 15.50 -8.62 -13.34
CA LEU A 226 14.10 -8.49 -13.77
C LEU A 226 13.30 -7.70 -12.72
#